data_AF-A0ABC8UXX5-F1
#
_entry.id   AF-A0ABC8UXX5-F1
#
_cell.length_a   1.000
_cell.length_b   1.000
_cell.length_c   1.000
_cell.angle_alpha   90.00
_cell.angle_beta   90.00
_cell.angle_gamma   90.00
#
_symmetry.space_group_name_H-M   'P 1'
#
loop_
_entity.id
_entity.type
_entity.pdbx_description
1 polymer ?
#
loop_
_entity_poly.entity_id
_entity_poly.type
_entity_poly.pdbx_seq_one_letter_code
_entity_poly.pdbx_strand_id
1 'polypeptide(L)'
;MVDKEGASYAGYVLELLVNAYCRKNWAMDACKLLSDVVNEKELKPRHSTYKLLLSKLLVQGRFKEALNLLVLMKSQGYPTFLDPFIEYISKTGTTDDADKLLKTMTVKSFPATSVFLRAFEAYFKAGRHNEAQDFLLRCPEIHP
;
A
#
# COMPACT_ATOMS: atom_id res chain seq x y z
N MET A 1 4.90 31.25 4.04
CA MET A 1 4.92 30.61 2.71
C MET A 1 6.29 29.96 2.55
N VAL A 2 6.36 28.63 2.54
CA VAL A 2 7.60 27.92 2.16
C VAL A 2 7.77 28.12 0.66
N ASP A 3 8.93 28.60 0.21
CA ASP A 3 9.22 28.71 -1.21
C ASP A 3 9.28 27.31 -1.87
N LYS A 4 9.09 27.24 -3.19
CA LYS A 4 9.06 25.94 -3.91
C LYS A 4 10.37 25.16 -3.75
N GLU A 5 11.47 25.87 -3.53
CA GLU A 5 12.83 25.32 -3.40
C GLU A 5 13.04 24.64 -2.04
N GLY A 6 12.56 25.25 -0.96
CA GLY A 6 12.51 24.70 0.39
C GLY A 6 11.56 23.51 0.51
N ALA A 7 10.42 23.52 -0.18
CA ALA A 7 9.53 22.36 -0.24
C ALA A 7 10.17 21.16 -0.96
N SER A 8 10.91 21.45 -2.05
CA SER A 8 11.68 20.44 -2.80
C SER A 8 12.82 19.84 -1.95
N TYR A 9 13.57 20.68 -1.24
CA TYR A 9 14.64 20.26 -0.33
C TYR A 9 14.11 19.40 0.83
N ALA A 10 13.01 19.82 1.45
CA ALA A 10 12.35 19.04 2.52
C ALA A 10 11.89 17.66 2.02
N GLY A 11 11.34 17.58 0.81
CA GLY A 11 10.95 16.31 0.18
C GLY A 11 12.15 15.38 -0.07
N TYR A 12 13.30 15.93 -0.47
CA TYR A 12 14.54 15.17 -0.65
C TYR A 12 15.10 14.65 0.67
N VAL A 13 15.18 15.51 1.70
CA VAL A 13 15.66 15.10 3.04
C VAL A 13 14.76 14.01 3.62
N LEU A 14 13.44 14.12 3.45
CA LEU A 14 12.50 13.09 3.90
C LEU A 14 12.75 11.74 3.19
N GLU A 15 13.02 11.74 1.88
CA GLU A 15 13.37 10.53 1.14
C GLU A 15 14.66 9.90 1.68
N LEU A 16 15.68 10.69 2.01
CA LEU A 16 16.92 10.19 2.62
C LEU A 16 16.67 9.57 4.00
N LEU A 17 15.86 10.23 4.84
CA LEU A 17 15.52 9.73 6.17
C LEU A 17 14.75 8.41 6.07
N VAL A 18 13.69 8.34 5.26
CA VAL A 18 12.92 7.10 5.05
C VAL A 18 13.84 5.98 4.56
N ASN A 19 14.74 6.26 3.62
CA ASN A 19 15.75 5.30 3.17
C ASN A 19 16.63 4.78 4.32
N ALA A 20 17.16 5.68 5.16
CA ALA A 20 18.02 5.32 6.27
C ALA A 20 17.30 4.45 7.31
N TYR A 21 16.05 4.79 7.66
CA TYR A 21 15.23 4.00 8.58
C TYR A 21 14.89 2.62 8.01
N CYS A 22 14.47 2.56 6.74
CA CYS A 22 14.18 1.30 6.06
C CYS A 22 15.39 0.36 5.98
N ARG A 23 16.62 0.90 5.83
CA ARG A 23 17.87 0.10 5.89
C ARG A 23 18.15 -0.47 7.27
N LYS A 24 17.67 0.17 8.33
CA LYS A 24 17.75 -0.33 9.72
C LYS A 24 16.56 -1.21 10.13
N ASN A 25 15.72 -1.62 9.18
CA ASN A 25 14.47 -2.34 9.42
C ASN A 25 13.44 -1.57 10.29
N TRP A 26 13.54 -0.25 10.37
CA TRP A 26 12.61 0.61 11.12
C TRP A 26 11.52 1.20 10.23
N ALA A 27 10.86 0.36 9.42
CA ALA A 27 9.84 0.83 8.48
C ALA A 27 8.61 1.42 9.19
N MET A 28 8.27 0.93 10.39
CA MET A 28 7.19 1.50 11.20
C MET A 28 7.48 2.95 11.63
N ASP A 29 8.70 3.22 12.09
CA ASP A 29 9.09 4.58 12.51
C ASP A 29 9.20 5.53 11.32
N ALA A 30 9.71 5.03 10.17
CA ALA A 30 9.68 5.77 8.92
C ALA A 30 8.25 6.10 8.47
N CYS A 31 7.29 5.19 8.68
CA CYS A 31 5.89 5.40 8.35
C CYS A 31 5.25 6.47 9.22
N LYS A 32 5.49 6.44 10.53
CA LYS A 32 5.02 7.48 11.45
C LYS A 32 5.59 8.84 11.05
N LEU A 33 6.91 8.94 10.87
CA LEU A 33 7.58 10.16 10.44
C LEU A 33 6.97 10.72 9.15
N LEU A 34 6.74 9.88 8.14
CA LEU A 34 6.13 10.31 6.88
C LEU A 34 4.70 10.82 7.10
N SER A 35 3.87 10.08 7.85
CA SER A 35 2.49 10.48 8.14
C SER A 35 2.42 11.79 8.93
N ASP A 36 3.26 11.97 9.94
CA ASP A 36 3.32 13.20 10.75
C ASP A 36 3.71 14.40 9.87
N VAL A 37 4.72 14.24 9.03
CA VAL A 37 5.17 15.30 8.12
C VAL A 37 4.11 15.67 7.08
N VAL A 38 3.35 14.70 6.56
CA VAL A 38 2.26 14.98 5.61
C VAL A 38 1.11 15.71 6.28
N ASN A 39 0.72 15.29 7.49
CA ASN A 39 -0.44 15.82 8.19
C ASN A 39 -0.17 17.18 8.85
N GLU A 40 1.02 17.37 9.42
CA GLU A 40 1.36 18.58 10.18
C GLU A 40 1.96 19.69 9.32
N LYS A 41 2.72 19.32 8.29
CA LYS A 41 3.50 20.29 7.48
C LYS A 41 2.97 20.45 6.06
N GLU A 42 1.85 19.79 5.74
CA GLU A 42 1.23 19.74 4.41
C GLU A 42 2.24 19.42 3.28
N LEU A 43 3.30 18.70 3.64
CA LEU A 43 4.33 18.32 2.69
C LEU A 43 3.82 17.18 1.82
N LYS A 44 4.24 17.20 0.55
CA LYS A 44 3.95 16.16 -0.42
C LYS A 44 5.21 15.33 -0.70
N PRO A 45 5.42 14.19 0.01
CA PRO A 45 6.55 13.32 -0.23
C PRO A 45 6.55 12.81 -1.66
N ARG A 46 7.74 12.50 -2.19
CA ARG A 46 7.89 11.93 -3.52
C ARG A 46 7.19 10.58 -3.61
N HIS A 47 6.71 10.26 -4.80
CA HIS A 47 6.09 8.97 -5.09
C HIS A 47 7.04 7.79 -4.79
N SER A 48 8.33 7.95 -5.08
CA SER A 48 9.37 6.96 -4.76
C SER A 48 9.44 6.64 -3.27
N THR A 49 9.31 7.64 -2.41
CA THR A 49 9.34 7.49 -0.95
C THR A 49 8.19 6.60 -0.46
N TYR A 50 6.97 6.84 -0.95
CA TYR A 50 5.82 5.97 -0.65
C TYR A 50 6.04 4.54 -1.13
N LYS A 51 6.47 4.35 -2.39
CA LYS A 51 6.71 3.03 -2.98
C LYS A 51 7.72 2.22 -2.16
N LEU A 52 8.85 2.83 -1.81
CA LEU A 52 9.88 2.21 -1.00
C LEU A 52 9.33 1.73 0.33
N LEU A 53 8.62 2.62 1.03
CA LEU A 53 8.13 2.33 2.37
C LEU A 53 7.01 1.27 2.34
N LEU A 54 6.10 1.32 1.35
CA LEU A 54 5.09 0.30 1.11
C LEU A 54 5.72 -1.08 0.93
N SER A 55 6.70 -1.21 0.03
CA SER A 55 7.41 -2.47 -0.18
C SER A 55 8.08 -2.98 1.10
N LYS A 56 8.70 -2.09 1.89
CA LYS A 56 9.37 -2.47 3.14
C LYS A 56 8.41 -2.90 4.24
N LEU A 57 7.29 -2.18 4.42
CA LEU A 57 6.25 -2.55 5.38
C LEU A 57 5.68 -3.94 5.06
N LEU A 58 5.38 -4.22 3.79
CA LEU A 58 4.83 -5.50 3.36
C LEU A 58 5.80 -6.67 3.57
N VAL A 59 7.09 -6.48 3.24
CA VAL A 59 8.13 -7.49 3.54
C VAL A 59 8.25 -7.77 5.05
N GLN A 60 7.96 -6.78 5.89
CA GLN A 60 7.96 -6.92 7.35
C GLN A 60 6.61 -7.38 7.93
N GLY A 61 5.63 -7.75 7.10
CA GLY A 61 4.31 -8.18 7.55
C GLY A 61 3.44 -7.06 8.14
N ARG A 62 3.79 -5.78 7.92
CA ARG A 62 3.06 -4.60 8.38
C ARG A 62 1.97 -4.21 7.38
N PHE A 63 1.06 -5.13 7.11
CA PHE A 63 0.05 -5.01 6.06
C PHE A 63 -0.94 -3.86 6.30
N LYS A 64 -1.40 -3.70 7.55
CA LYS A 64 -2.35 -2.65 7.94
C LYS A 64 -1.76 -1.26 7.70
N GLU A 65 -0.52 -1.05 8.10
CA GLU A 65 0.19 0.21 7.92
C GLU A 65 0.48 0.48 6.45
N ALA A 66 0.82 -0.55 5.68
CA ALA A 66 0.95 -0.42 4.23
C ALA A 66 -0.37 0.04 3.59
N LEU A 67 -1.52 -0.51 3.98
CA LEU A 67 -2.82 -0.06 3.47
C LEU A 67 -3.12 1.41 3.81
N ASN A 68 -2.86 1.83 5.04
CA ASN A 68 -3.03 3.25 5.43
C ASN A 68 -2.14 4.17 4.59
N LEU A 69 -0.91 3.75 4.34
CA LEU A 69 0.03 4.49 3.51
C LEU A 69 -0.41 4.54 2.04
N LEU A 70 -1.03 3.47 1.53
CA LEU A 70 -1.62 3.44 0.18
C LEU A 70 -2.78 4.44 0.06
N VAL A 71 -3.63 4.55 1.09
CA VAL A 71 -4.72 5.54 1.13
C VAL A 71 -4.16 6.97 1.13
N LEU A 72 -3.16 7.24 1.95
CA LEU A 72 -2.48 8.55 2.01
C LEU A 72 -1.83 8.92 0.67
N MET A 73 -1.19 7.96 0.02
CA MET A 73 -0.59 8.14 -1.29
C MET A 73 -1.66 8.49 -2.36
N LYS A 74 -2.82 7.82 -2.32
CA LYS A 74 -3.97 8.12 -3.21
C LYS A 74 -4.57 9.50 -2.93
N SER A 75 -4.71 9.91 -1.66
CA SER A 75 -5.26 11.23 -1.32
C SER A 75 -4.37 12.39 -1.81
N GLN A 76 -3.06 12.14 -1.92
CA GLN A 76 -2.08 13.05 -2.54
C GLN A 76 -2.07 12.99 -4.09
N GLY A 77 -2.95 12.20 -4.70
CA GLY A 77 -3.13 12.11 -6.15
C GLY A 77 -2.10 11.24 -6.87
N TYR A 78 -1.35 10.39 -6.17
CA TYR A 78 -0.40 9.48 -6.81
C TYR A 78 -1.10 8.23 -7.38
N PRO A 79 -0.60 7.68 -8.52
CA PRO A 79 -1.09 6.42 -9.06
C PRO A 79 -0.91 5.27 -8.07
N THR A 80 -1.91 4.42 -7.92
CA THR A 80 -1.88 3.28 -6.97
C THR A 80 -0.70 2.33 -7.24
N PHE A 81 -0.05 1.84 -6.18
CA PHE A 81 1.05 0.87 -6.25
C PHE A 81 0.64 -0.48 -5.65
N LEU A 82 -0.04 -1.29 -6.47
CA LEU A 82 -0.65 -2.56 -6.04
C LEU A 82 0.29 -3.76 -6.05
N ASP A 83 1.31 -3.75 -6.91
CA ASP A 83 2.14 -4.94 -7.16
C ASP A 83 2.74 -5.55 -5.88
N PRO A 84 3.29 -4.75 -4.94
CA PRO A 84 3.81 -5.31 -3.68
C PRO A 84 2.73 -5.97 -2.81
N PHE A 85 1.49 -5.45 -2.84
CA PHE A 85 0.39 -6.05 -2.08
C PHE A 85 -0.04 -7.38 -2.69
N ILE A 86 -0.08 -7.48 -4.02
CA ILE A 86 -0.38 -8.74 -4.71
C ILE A 86 0.72 -9.76 -4.45
N GLU A 87 1.99 -9.34 -4.43
CA GLU A 87 3.11 -10.22 -4.07
C GLU A 87 3.02 -10.70 -2.61
N TYR A 88 2.70 -9.81 -1.67
CA TYR A 88 2.46 -10.17 -0.27
C TYR A 88 1.31 -11.16 -0.14
N ILE A 89 0.18 -10.89 -0.79
CA ILE A 89 -1.00 -11.77 -0.81
C ILE A 89 -0.63 -13.16 -1.35
N SER A 90 0.09 -13.20 -2.48
CA SER A 90 0.55 -14.45 -3.10
C SER A 90 1.35 -15.32 -2.12
N LYS A 91 2.30 -14.72 -1.39
CA LYS A 91 3.28 -15.46 -0.59
C LYS A 91 2.84 -15.74 0.84
N THR A 92 2.22 -14.76 1.50
CA THR A 92 2.00 -14.78 2.97
C THR A 92 0.66 -14.22 3.41
N GLY A 93 -0.05 -13.49 2.56
CA GLY A 93 -1.30 -12.83 2.93
C GLY A 93 -2.48 -13.78 3.08
N THR A 94 -3.47 -13.37 3.86
CA THR A 94 -4.70 -14.13 4.11
C THR A 94 -5.85 -13.64 3.20
N THR A 95 -6.93 -14.43 3.07
CA THR A 95 -8.12 -13.97 2.32
C THR A 95 -8.73 -12.71 2.93
N ASP A 96 -8.60 -12.50 4.25
CA ASP A 96 -8.94 -11.25 4.92
C ASP A 96 -8.06 -10.07 4.50
N ASP A 97 -6.76 -10.29 4.26
CA ASP A 97 -5.87 -9.24 3.75
C ASP A 97 -6.24 -8.86 2.31
N ALA A 98 -6.54 -9.85 1.48
CA ALA A 98 -7.03 -9.63 0.12
C ALA A 98 -8.35 -8.85 0.10
N ASP A 99 -9.29 -9.19 1.00
CA ASP A 99 -10.55 -8.47 1.20
C ASP A 99 -10.34 -7.03 1.64
N LYS A 100 -9.43 -6.78 2.59
CA LYS A 100 -9.11 -5.41 3.03
C LYS A 100 -8.53 -4.60 1.87
N LEU A 101 -7.61 -5.17 1.09
CA LEU A 101 -7.06 -4.52 -0.10
C LEU A 101 -8.17 -4.20 -1.11
N LEU A 102 -9.06 -5.15 -1.39
CA LEU A 102 -10.19 -4.95 -2.30
C LEU A 102 -11.09 -3.81 -1.82
N LYS A 103 -11.44 -3.78 -0.53
CA LYS A 103 -12.24 -2.71 0.08
C LYS A 103 -11.55 -1.35 -0.01
N THR A 104 -10.24 -1.28 0.27
CA THR A 104 -9.44 -0.05 0.13
C THR A 104 -9.37 0.46 -1.32
N MET A 105 -9.47 -0.44 -2.29
CA MET A 105 -9.41 -0.12 -3.72
C MET A 105 -10.77 0.16 -4.36
N THR A 106 -11.85 -0.27 -3.73
CA THR A 106 -13.23 -0.04 -4.18
C THR A 106 -13.59 1.43 -4.00
N VAL A 107 -13.93 2.12 -5.09
CA VAL A 107 -14.42 3.50 -5.05
C VAL A 107 -15.85 3.47 -5.58
N LYS A 108 -16.82 3.98 -4.80
CA LYS A 108 -18.23 4.17 -5.21
C LYS A 108 -18.95 2.88 -5.68
N SER A 109 -18.95 1.85 -4.83
CA SER A 109 -19.77 0.62 -4.97
C SER A 109 -19.41 -0.36 -6.10
N PHE A 110 -18.27 -0.19 -6.77
CA PHE A 110 -17.73 -1.21 -7.66
C PHE A 110 -16.47 -1.83 -7.06
N PRO A 111 -16.50 -3.11 -6.65
CA PRO A 111 -15.29 -3.85 -6.37
C PRO A 111 -14.32 -3.63 -7.53
N ALA A 112 -13.07 -3.31 -7.24
CA ALA A 112 -12.07 -3.28 -8.29
C ALA A 112 -11.88 -4.72 -8.77
N THR A 113 -12.68 -5.17 -9.74
CA THR A 113 -12.67 -6.54 -10.30
C THR A 113 -11.26 -6.95 -10.70
N SER A 114 -10.46 -5.97 -11.15
CA SER A 114 -9.04 -6.12 -11.42
C SER A 114 -8.20 -6.50 -10.19
N VAL A 115 -8.47 -5.95 -9.01
CA VAL A 115 -7.78 -6.29 -7.75
C VAL A 115 -8.19 -7.69 -7.29
N PHE A 116 -9.49 -8.01 -7.37
CA PHE A 116 -9.99 -9.34 -7.03
C PHE A 116 -9.35 -10.41 -7.92
N LEU A 117 -9.41 -10.24 -9.25
CA LEU A 117 -8.83 -11.20 -10.20
C LEU A 117 -7.33 -11.36 -9.98
N ARG A 118 -6.59 -10.26 -9.78
CA ARG A 118 -5.14 -10.31 -9.52
C ARG A 118 -4.81 -11.04 -8.22
N ALA A 119 -5.58 -10.83 -7.15
CA ALA A 119 -5.39 -11.54 -5.89
C ALA A 119 -5.72 -13.04 -6.01
N PHE A 120 -6.82 -13.39 -6.69
CA PHE A 120 -7.17 -14.77 -7.00
C PHE A 120 -6.07 -15.48 -7.81
N GLU A 121 -5.64 -14.88 -8.92
CA GLU A 121 -4.56 -15.41 -9.75
C GLU A 121 -3.26 -15.55 -8.96
N ALA A 122 -2.98 -14.62 -8.04
CA ALA A 122 -1.80 -14.64 -7.20
C ALA A 122 -1.81 -15.80 -6.20
N TYR A 123 -2.95 -16.13 -5.60
CA TYR A 123 -3.11 -17.35 -4.79
C TYR A 123 -2.95 -18.61 -5.64
N PHE A 124 -3.65 -18.65 -6.78
CA PHE A 124 -3.67 -19.81 -7.67
C PHE A 124 -2.27 -20.15 -8.20
N LYS A 125 -1.53 -19.16 -8.70
CA LYS A 125 -0.15 -19.33 -9.20
C LYS A 125 0.84 -19.69 -8.10
N ALA A 126 0.56 -19.35 -6.84
CA ALA A 126 1.36 -19.74 -5.69
C ALA A 126 1.02 -21.14 -5.13
N GLY A 127 0.07 -21.86 -5.73
CA GLY A 127 -0.39 -23.18 -5.24
C GLY A 127 -1.27 -23.10 -3.99
N ARG A 128 -1.69 -21.89 -3.57
CA ARG A 128 -2.52 -21.63 -2.39
C ARG A 128 -4.00 -21.79 -2.76
N HIS A 129 -4.37 -23.00 -3.19
CA HIS A 129 -5.67 -23.29 -3.78
C HIS A 129 -6.83 -23.14 -2.78
N ASN A 130 -6.61 -23.42 -1.50
CA ASN A 130 -7.63 -23.24 -0.46
C ASN A 130 -7.99 -21.76 -0.30
N GLU A 131 -7.00 -20.88 -0.23
CA GLU A 131 -7.21 -19.43 -0.16
C GLU A 131 -7.81 -18.90 -1.46
N ALA A 132 -7.40 -19.43 -2.61
CA ALA A 132 -8.02 -19.07 -3.89
C ALA A 132 -9.51 -19.43 -3.92
N GLN A 133 -9.89 -20.63 -3.45
CA GLN A 133 -11.27 -21.08 -3.38
C GLN A 133 -12.09 -20.30 -2.34
N ASP A 134 -11.56 -20.09 -1.14
CA ASP A 134 -12.20 -19.27 -0.11
C ASP A 134 -12.42 -17.82 -0.61
N PHE A 135 -11.43 -17.24 -1.27
CA PHE A 135 -11.54 -15.89 -1.84
C PHE A 135 -12.58 -15.83 -2.97
N LEU A 136 -12.71 -16.89 -3.80
CA LEU A 136 -13.79 -16.98 -4.80
C LEU A 136 -15.18 -16.98 -4.16
N LEU A 137 -15.37 -17.70 -3.06
CA LEU A 137 -16.65 -17.74 -2.35
C LEU A 137 -17.02 -16.39 -1.72
N ARG A 138 -16.02 -15.54 -1.48
CA ARG A 138 -16.18 -14.17 -0.96
C ARG A 138 -16.34 -13.13 -2.06
N CYS A 139 -16.45 -13.54 -3.33
CA CYS A 139 -16.70 -12.63 -4.43
C CYS A 139 -17.96 -11.82 -4.13
N PRO A 140 -17.88 -10.47 -4.05
CA PRO A 140 -19.06 -9.65 -3.87
C PRO A 140 -20.01 -9.94 -5.02
N GLU A 141 -21.22 -10.43 -4.70
CA GLU A 141 -22.25 -10.76 -5.69
C GLU A 141 -22.36 -9.59 -6.68
N ILE A 142 -21.94 -9.85 -7.91
CA ILE A 142 -22.25 -8.97 -9.04
C ILE A 142 -23.73 -9.21 -9.29
N HIS A 143 -24.60 -8.55 -8.51
CA HIS A 143 -26.01 -8.53 -8.84
C HIS A 143 -26.15 -7.85 -10.22
N PRO A 144 -26.80 -8.53 -11.18
CA PRO A 144 -26.96 -8.03 -12.55
C PRO A 144 -27.79 -6.74 -12.62
#